data_AF-A0A537MUN8-F1
#
_entry.id   AF-A0A537MUN8-F1
#
_cell.length_a   1.000
_cell.length_b   1.000
_cell.length_c   1.000
_cell.angle_alpha   90.00
_cell.angle_beta   90.00
_cell.angle_gamma   90.00
#
_symmetry.space_group_name_H-M   'P 1'
#
loop_
_entity.id
_entity.type
_entity.pdbx_description
1 polymer ?
#
loop_
_entity_poly.entity_id
_entity_poly.type
_entity_poly.pdbx_seq_one_letter_code
_entity_poly.pdbx_strand_id
1 'polypeptide(L)'
;MSERERAFRTAAITYFPMFIAALSLITSIYNGYLNDRMVDIIQHNLGRSESLRTCKEIIEAYFQVKFQVGLVAESAERPSAAPTGLSRNEAINAVNKFAALGTYLANLSEGDTRERYTHLSWELEKIVREAEKTPIADFGKLFERADAMFSDMNRDCVQTAKR
;
A
#
# COMPACT_ATOMS: atom_id res chain seq x y z
N MET A 1 4.98 -56.99 -48.76
CA MET A 1 4.23 -56.14 -47.80
C MET A 1 2.88 -56.79 -47.55
N SER A 2 2.69 -57.32 -46.35
CA SER A 2 1.44 -57.98 -45.94
C SER A 2 0.31 -56.95 -45.83
N GLU A 3 -0.94 -57.30 -46.15
CA GLU A 3 -2.10 -56.39 -46.02
C GLU A 3 -2.23 -55.81 -44.60
N ARG A 4 -1.84 -56.59 -43.59
CA ARG A 4 -1.75 -56.17 -42.19
C ARG A 4 -0.82 -54.97 -41.98
N GLU A 5 0.28 -54.94 -42.70
CA GLU A 5 1.31 -53.91 -42.62
C GLU A 5 0.84 -52.60 -43.28
N ARG A 6 0.08 -52.70 -44.37
CA ARG A 6 -0.57 -51.54 -45.00
C ARG A 6 -1.69 -50.98 -44.13
N ALA A 7 -2.55 -51.84 -43.56
CA ALA A 7 -3.62 -51.41 -42.65
C ALA A 7 -3.05 -50.73 -41.39
N PHE A 8 -2.00 -51.29 -40.80
CA PHE A 8 -1.32 -50.72 -39.63
C PHE A 8 -0.66 -49.38 -39.96
N ARG A 9 0.01 -49.28 -41.13
CA ARG A 9 0.65 -48.04 -41.58
C ARG A 9 -0.37 -46.93 -41.84
N THR A 10 -1.53 -47.24 -42.44
CA THR A 10 -2.61 -46.28 -42.66
C THR A 10 -3.22 -45.82 -41.34
N ALA A 11 -3.51 -46.74 -40.41
CA ALA A 11 -4.01 -46.38 -39.08
C ALA A 11 -3.00 -45.53 -38.30
N ALA A 12 -1.71 -45.88 -38.32
CA ALA A 12 -0.67 -45.11 -37.67
C ALA A 12 -0.57 -43.69 -38.25
N ILE A 13 -0.62 -43.54 -39.57
CA ILE A 13 -0.56 -42.22 -40.24
C ILE A 13 -1.78 -41.36 -39.90
N THR A 14 -2.96 -41.96 -39.68
CA THR A 14 -4.18 -41.21 -39.37
C THR A 14 -4.32 -40.85 -37.88
N TYR A 15 -4.01 -41.78 -36.97
CA TYR A 15 -4.25 -41.58 -35.54
C TYR A 15 -3.07 -40.90 -34.82
N PHE A 16 -1.84 -41.09 -35.29
CA PHE A 16 -0.65 -40.51 -34.65
C PHE A 16 -0.63 -38.97 -34.68
N PRO A 17 -0.95 -38.28 -35.79
CA PRO A 17 -1.05 -36.82 -35.80
C PRO A 17 -2.18 -36.31 -34.91
N MET A 18 -3.29 -37.04 -34.84
CA MET A 18 -4.44 -36.70 -34.01
C MET A 18 -4.10 -36.78 -32.52
N PHE A 19 -3.31 -37.79 -32.14
CA PHE A 19 -2.77 -37.94 -30.80
C PHE A 19 -1.79 -36.82 -30.43
N ILE A 20 -0.88 -36.44 -31.34
CA ILE A 20 0.03 -35.30 -31.15
C ILE A 20 -0.76 -33.99 -31.02
N ALA A 21 -1.82 -33.81 -31.80
CA ALA A 21 -2.67 -32.63 -31.71
C ALA A 21 -3.39 -32.56 -30.35
N ALA A 22 -3.89 -33.69 -29.83
CA ALA A 22 -4.49 -33.75 -28.51
C ALA A 22 -3.48 -33.44 -27.39
N LEU A 23 -2.26 -33.99 -27.46
CA LEU A 23 -1.20 -33.67 -26.49
C LEU A 23 -0.77 -32.20 -26.56
N SER A 24 -0.68 -31.64 -27.76
CA SER A 24 -0.39 -30.21 -27.97
C SER A 24 -1.49 -29.33 -27.37
N LEU A 25 -2.75 -29.71 -27.55
CA LEU A 25 -3.89 -28.99 -26.97
C LEU A 25 -3.90 -29.07 -25.44
N ILE A 26 -3.67 -30.25 -24.86
CA ILE A 26 -3.57 -30.44 -23.41
C ILE A 26 -2.43 -29.59 -22.84
N THR A 27 -1.27 -29.60 -23.50
CA THR A 27 -0.11 -28.78 -23.10
C THR A 27 -0.43 -27.30 -23.17
N SER A 28 -1.13 -26.85 -24.22
CA SER A 28 -1.58 -25.46 -24.36
C SER A 28 -2.54 -25.03 -23.25
N ILE A 29 -3.55 -25.86 -22.94
CA ILE A 29 -4.50 -25.62 -21.83
C ILE A 29 -3.77 -25.59 -20.50
N TYR A 30 -2.85 -26.53 -20.26
CA TYR A 30 -2.09 -26.61 -19.01
C TYR A 30 -1.16 -25.41 -18.83
N ASN A 31 -0.48 -24.97 -19.90
CA ASN A 31 0.33 -23.76 -19.87
C ASN A 31 -0.51 -22.50 -19.64
N GLY A 32 -1.69 -22.40 -20.26
CA GLY A 32 -2.64 -21.32 -20.00
C GLY A 32 -3.09 -21.29 -18.55
N TYR A 33 -3.48 -22.45 -18.00
CA TYR A 33 -3.87 -22.58 -16.60
C TYR A 33 -2.76 -22.19 -15.62
N LEU A 34 -1.53 -22.65 -15.86
CA LEU A 34 -0.37 -22.29 -15.05
C LEU A 34 -0.08 -20.79 -15.12
N ASN A 35 -0.19 -20.20 -16.30
CA ASN A 35 0.06 -18.77 -16.49
C ASN A 35 -0.97 -17.92 -15.74
N ASP A 36 -2.26 -18.24 -15.87
CA ASP A 36 -3.34 -17.55 -15.15
C ASP A 36 -3.15 -17.67 -13.64
N ARG A 37 -2.82 -18.87 -13.13
CA ARG A 37 -2.53 -19.07 -11.69
C ARG A 37 -1.31 -18.29 -11.22
N MET A 38 -0.25 -18.24 -12.02
CA MET A 38 0.96 -17.51 -11.67
C MET A 38 0.71 -16.00 -11.65
N VAL A 39 -0.05 -15.47 -12.63
CA VAL A 39 -0.44 -14.06 -12.65
C VAL A 39 -1.27 -13.71 -11.42
N ASP A 40 -2.25 -14.54 -11.05
CA ASP A 40 -3.10 -14.32 -9.88
C ASP A 40 -2.27 -14.34 -8.57
N ILE A 41 -1.38 -15.33 -8.40
CA ILE A 41 -0.46 -15.40 -7.26
C ILE A 41 0.47 -14.19 -7.20
N ILE A 42 1.03 -13.76 -8.33
CA ILE A 42 1.94 -12.62 -8.39
C ILE A 42 1.18 -11.33 -8.05
N GLN A 43 0.01 -11.10 -8.66
CA GLN A 43 -0.80 -9.91 -8.41
C GLN A 43 -1.28 -9.82 -6.96
N HIS A 44 -1.74 -10.93 -6.39
CA HIS A 44 -2.16 -10.98 -4.99
C HIS A 44 -1.02 -10.67 -4.02
N ASN A 45 0.17 -11.23 -4.27
CA ASN A 45 1.34 -10.97 -3.43
C ASN A 45 1.93 -9.57 -3.62
N LEU A 46 1.88 -9.03 -4.84
CA LEU A 46 2.30 -7.66 -5.12
C LEU A 46 1.43 -6.66 -4.38
N GLY A 47 0.10 -6.76 -4.50
CA GLY A 47 -0.84 -5.86 -3.81
C GLY A 47 -0.68 -5.91 -2.29
N ARG A 48 -0.45 -7.10 -1.72
CA ARG A 48 -0.13 -7.23 -0.30
C ARG A 48 1.20 -6.61 0.08
N SER A 49 2.26 -6.86 -0.70
CA SER A 49 3.59 -6.30 -0.41
C SER A 49 3.60 -4.77 -0.49
N GLU A 50 2.84 -4.23 -1.46
CA GLU A 50 2.68 -2.80 -1.69
C GLU A 50 1.87 -2.16 -0.56
N SER A 51 0.76 -2.79 -0.15
CA SER A 51 -0.01 -2.37 1.03
C SER A 51 0.85 -2.33 2.31
N LEU A 52 1.66 -3.36 2.57
CA LEU A 52 2.56 -3.39 3.75
C LEU A 52 3.65 -2.32 3.68
N ARG A 53 4.22 -2.11 2.49
CA ARG A 53 5.18 -1.03 2.25
C ARG A 53 4.54 0.32 2.55
N THR A 54 3.35 0.59 2.02
CA THR A 54 2.64 1.84 2.25
C THR A 54 2.24 2.01 3.71
N CYS A 55 1.81 0.95 4.40
CA CYS A 55 1.57 0.99 5.85
C CYS A 55 2.80 1.47 6.62
N LYS A 56 4.00 0.96 6.30
CA LYS A 56 5.25 1.45 6.89
C LYS A 56 5.49 2.93 6.58
N GLU A 57 5.35 3.33 5.32
CA GLU A 57 5.59 4.71 4.87
C GLU A 57 4.62 5.71 5.52
N ILE A 58 3.36 5.31 5.75
CA ILE A 58 2.37 6.11 6.48
C ILE A 58 2.76 6.31 7.94
N ILE A 59 3.25 5.26 8.60
CA ILE A 59 3.71 5.36 10.00
C ILE A 59 4.86 6.36 10.10
N GLU A 60 5.83 6.25 9.20
CA GLU A 60 6.96 7.18 9.13
C GLU A 60 6.49 8.62 8.86
N ALA A 61 5.56 8.81 7.91
CA ALA A 61 5.00 10.12 7.61
C ALA A 61 4.25 10.73 8.80
N TYR A 62 3.50 9.93 9.58
CA TYR A 62 2.82 10.41 10.78
C TYR A 62 3.80 10.94 11.83
N PHE A 63 4.87 10.20 12.11
CA PHE A 63 5.91 10.65 13.04
C PHE A 63 6.73 11.82 12.49
N GLN A 64 6.90 11.90 11.17
CA GLN A 64 7.51 13.05 10.52
C GLN A 64 6.67 14.32 10.71
N VAL A 65 5.34 14.22 10.65
CA VAL A 65 4.43 15.35 10.99
C VAL A 65 4.66 15.77 12.44
N LYS A 66 4.61 14.82 13.40
CA LYS A 66 4.87 15.11 14.81
C LYS A 66 6.17 15.86 15.03
N PHE A 67 7.25 15.39 14.41
CA PHE A 67 8.56 16.03 14.50
C PHE A 67 8.53 17.47 13.98
N GLN A 68 7.99 17.70 12.78
CA GLN A 68 7.94 19.02 12.16
C GLN A 68 7.06 20.02 12.94
N VAL A 69 5.92 19.55 13.45
CA VAL A 69 5.04 20.36 14.32
C VAL A 69 5.75 20.72 15.64
N GLY A 70 6.58 19.81 16.18
CA GLY A 70 7.42 20.08 17.34
C GLY A 70 8.43 21.20 17.09
N LEU A 71 9.06 21.22 15.91
CA LEU A 71 9.96 22.30 15.51
C LEU A 71 9.23 23.64 15.35
N VAL A 72 7.98 23.63 14.88
CA VAL A 72 7.13 24.83 14.83
C VAL A 72 6.88 25.37 16.23
N ALA A 73 6.47 24.51 17.18
CA ALA A 73 6.25 24.91 18.57
C ALA A 73 7.55 25.45 19.23
N GLU A 74 8.69 24.81 18.99
CA GLU A 74 9.98 25.27 19.53
C GLU A 74 10.41 26.63 18.96
N SER A 75 10.26 26.83 17.65
CA SER A 75 10.57 28.11 17.00
C SER A 75 9.66 29.26 17.44
N ALA A 76 8.43 28.95 17.86
CA ALA A 76 7.51 29.93 18.42
C ALA A 76 7.92 30.37 19.85
N GLU A 77 8.43 29.44 20.67
CA GLU A 77 8.96 29.77 22.01
C GLU A 77 10.34 30.44 21.98
N ARG A 78 11.14 30.20 20.95
CA ARG A 78 12.49 30.77 20.76
C ARG A 78 12.60 31.51 19.41
N PRO A 79 12.07 32.74 19.31
CA PRO A 79 12.01 33.49 18.05
C PRO A 79 13.37 33.85 17.43
N SER A 80 14.47 33.67 18.17
CA SER A 80 15.79 34.17 17.84
C SER A 80 16.61 33.31 16.87
N ALA A 81 16.12 32.15 16.39
CA ALA A 81 16.96 31.18 15.67
C ALA A 81 16.50 30.75 14.25
N ALA A 82 15.26 30.98 13.80
CA ALA A 82 14.83 30.52 12.47
C ALA A 82 13.63 31.30 11.89
N PRO A 83 13.49 31.38 10.55
CA PRO A 83 12.27 31.87 9.93
C PRO A 83 11.13 30.88 10.20
N THR A 84 10.24 31.23 11.13
CA THR A 84 9.05 30.47 11.54
C THR A 84 8.19 29.98 10.37
N GLY A 85 8.16 30.74 9.27
CA GLY A 85 7.45 30.36 8.04
C GLY A 85 8.01 29.11 7.34
N LEU A 86 9.32 28.82 7.43
CA LEU A 86 9.91 27.64 6.79
C LEU A 86 9.49 26.37 7.52
N SER A 87 9.66 26.34 8.85
CA SER A 87 9.26 25.21 9.70
C SER A 87 7.77 24.87 9.56
N ARG A 88 6.92 25.90 9.48
CA ARG A 88 5.49 25.70 9.25
C ARG A 88 5.18 25.10 7.88
N ASN A 89 5.84 25.56 6.83
CA ASN A 89 5.65 25.01 5.49
C ASN A 89 6.11 23.54 5.42
N GLU A 90 7.20 23.19 6.11
CA GLU A 90 7.65 21.80 6.22
C GLU A 90 6.63 20.92 6.97
N ALA A 91 6.02 21.43 8.04
CA ALA A 91 4.95 20.73 8.75
C ALA A 91 3.72 20.51 7.88
N ILE A 92 3.27 21.54 7.13
CA ILE A 92 2.16 21.41 6.17
C ILE A 92 2.50 20.39 5.08
N ASN A 93 3.71 20.44 4.53
CA ASN A 93 4.15 19.49 3.51
C ASN A 93 4.19 18.05 4.04
N ALA A 94 4.60 17.84 5.30
CA ALA A 94 4.56 16.54 5.95
C ALA A 94 3.12 16.02 6.06
N VAL A 95 2.15 16.88 6.40
CA VAL A 95 0.72 16.49 6.43
C VAL A 95 0.21 16.13 5.04
N ASN A 96 0.57 16.90 4.01
CA ASN A 96 0.19 16.60 2.62
C ASN A 96 0.75 15.25 2.16
N LYS A 97 2.01 14.95 2.49
CA LYS A 97 2.62 13.64 2.21
C LYS A 97 1.87 12.51 2.92
N PHE A 98 1.51 12.70 4.18
CA PHE A 98 0.70 11.73 4.93
C PHE A 98 -0.67 11.52 4.26
N ALA A 99 -1.37 12.59 3.89
CA ALA A 99 -2.67 12.52 3.22
C ALA A 99 -2.60 11.81 1.86
N ALA A 100 -1.55 12.07 1.09
CA ALA A 100 -1.31 11.42 -0.20
C ALA A 100 -1.07 9.91 -0.02
N LEU A 101 -0.24 9.51 0.95
CA LEU A 101 -0.01 8.11 1.27
C LEU A 101 -1.29 7.42 1.77
N GLY A 102 -2.07 8.07 2.62
CA GLY A 102 -3.36 7.56 3.09
C GLY A 102 -4.37 7.35 1.95
N THR A 103 -4.40 8.29 0.98
CA THR A 103 -5.22 8.15 -0.24
C THR A 103 -4.76 6.96 -1.08
N TYR A 104 -3.43 6.79 -1.22
CA TYR A 104 -2.87 5.68 -1.97
C TYR A 104 -3.17 4.32 -1.29
N LEU A 105 -2.99 4.21 0.03
CA LEU A 105 -3.34 3.00 0.78
C LEU A 105 -4.83 2.66 0.68
N ALA A 106 -5.69 3.67 0.67
CA ALA A 106 -7.12 3.48 0.50
C ALA A 106 -7.50 2.91 -0.87
N ASN A 107 -6.69 3.11 -1.92
CA ASN A 107 -6.91 2.47 -3.22
C ASN A 107 -6.52 0.97 -3.21
N LEU A 108 -5.71 0.55 -2.24
CA LEU A 108 -5.26 -0.84 -2.06
C LEU A 108 -6.10 -1.61 -1.03
N SER A 109 -7.00 -0.93 -0.33
CA SER A 109 -7.76 -1.47 0.81
C SER A 109 -9.26 -1.36 0.55
N GLU A 110 -10.04 -2.30 1.07
CA GLU A 110 -11.50 -2.23 1.02
C GLU A 110 -12.08 -1.40 2.20
N GLY A 111 -13.28 -0.83 2.02
CA GLY A 111 -14.03 -0.13 3.08
C GLY A 111 -13.66 1.35 3.28
N ASP A 112 -13.85 1.85 4.51
CA ASP A 112 -13.84 3.29 4.84
C ASP A 112 -12.42 3.87 5.07
N THR A 113 -11.38 3.20 4.59
CA THR A 113 -9.97 3.57 4.80
C THR A 113 -9.69 5.00 4.34
N ARG A 114 -10.26 5.41 3.19
CA ARG A 114 -10.11 6.76 2.64
C ARG A 114 -10.64 7.84 3.58
N GLU A 115 -11.83 7.61 4.14
CA GLU A 115 -12.48 8.54 5.05
C GLU A 115 -11.66 8.70 6.33
N ARG A 116 -11.20 7.59 6.92
CA ARG A 116 -10.38 7.60 8.14
C ARG A 116 -9.08 8.38 7.97
N TYR A 117 -8.35 8.17 6.87
CA TYR A 117 -7.12 8.93 6.59
C TYR A 117 -7.39 10.40 6.27
N THR A 118 -8.52 10.71 5.63
CA THR A 118 -8.94 12.09 5.37
C THR A 118 -9.22 12.82 6.67
N HIS A 119 -10.01 12.24 7.57
CA HIS A 119 -10.29 12.82 8.88
C HIS A 119 -9.02 13.03 9.71
N LEU A 120 -8.12 12.05 9.74
CA LEU A 120 -6.85 12.19 10.45
C LEU A 120 -5.98 13.29 9.83
N SER A 121 -5.96 13.43 8.49
CA SER A 121 -5.22 14.51 7.84
C SER A 121 -5.75 15.90 8.26
N TRP A 122 -7.06 16.08 8.39
CA TRP A 122 -7.65 17.34 8.86
C TRP A 122 -7.31 17.65 10.32
N GLU A 123 -7.29 16.64 11.18
CA GLU A 123 -6.85 16.81 12.57
C GLU A 123 -5.36 17.19 12.62
N LEU A 124 -4.51 16.59 11.79
CA LEU A 124 -3.09 16.95 11.68
C LEU A 124 -2.89 18.38 11.15
N GLU A 125 -3.68 18.83 10.17
CA GLU A 125 -3.62 20.22 9.71
C GLU A 125 -4.04 21.20 10.81
N LYS A 126 -5.05 20.85 11.60
CA LYS A 126 -5.50 21.66 12.75
C LYS A 126 -4.36 21.78 13.77
N ILE A 127 -3.71 20.67 14.07
CA ILE A 127 -2.53 20.59 14.93
C ILE A 127 -1.41 21.53 14.45
N VAL A 128 -1.08 21.52 13.15
CA VAL A 128 -0.06 22.43 12.58
C VAL A 128 -0.43 23.90 12.81
N ARG A 129 -1.71 24.26 12.67
CA ARG A 129 -2.19 25.64 12.90
C ARG A 129 -2.15 26.06 14.37
N GLU A 130 -2.32 25.11 15.29
CA GLU A 130 -2.33 25.35 16.74
C GLU A 130 -0.92 25.29 17.35
N ALA A 131 0.05 24.67 16.68
CA ALA A 131 1.41 24.50 17.15
C ALA A 131 2.13 25.80 17.50
N GLU A 132 1.95 26.86 16.70
CA GLU A 132 2.55 28.18 16.98
C GLU A 132 2.05 28.84 18.28
N LYS A 133 0.89 28.39 18.77
CA LYS A 133 0.21 28.95 19.94
C LYS A 133 0.30 28.05 21.17
N THR A 134 0.86 26.86 21.01
CA THR A 134 0.87 25.83 22.03
C THR A 134 2.26 25.75 22.65
N PRO A 135 2.39 25.90 23.98
CA PRO A 135 3.66 25.69 24.66
C PRO A 135 4.17 24.26 24.45
N ILE A 136 5.49 24.08 24.39
CA ILE A 136 6.11 22.75 24.23
C ILE A 136 5.67 21.80 25.35
N ALA A 137 5.44 22.31 26.55
CA ALA A 137 4.95 21.53 27.69
C ALA A 137 3.58 20.87 27.46
N ASP A 138 2.72 21.47 26.62
CA ASP A 138 1.40 20.97 26.26
C ASP A 138 1.38 20.27 24.89
N PHE A 139 2.53 20.17 24.22
CA PHE A 139 2.66 19.59 22.88
C PHE A 139 2.11 18.15 22.78
N GLY A 140 2.31 17.33 23.81
CA GLY A 140 1.80 15.95 23.84
C GLY A 140 0.27 15.89 23.78
N LYS A 141 -0.42 16.82 24.46
CA LYS A 141 -1.90 16.86 24.50
C LYS A 141 -2.50 17.20 23.15
N LEU A 142 -1.78 17.99 22.36
CA LEU A 142 -2.19 18.41 21.03
C LEU A 142 -2.40 17.20 20.09
N PHE A 143 -1.66 16.12 20.31
CA PHE A 143 -1.73 14.92 19.47
C PHE A 143 -2.62 13.79 20.02
N GLU A 144 -3.13 13.86 21.26
CA GLU A 144 -3.86 12.74 21.89
C GLU A 144 -4.98 12.17 21.01
N ARG A 145 -5.78 13.06 20.41
CA ARG A 145 -6.87 12.65 19.51
C ARG A 145 -6.35 12.03 18.22
N ALA A 146 -5.33 12.63 17.62
CA ALA A 146 -4.71 12.12 16.40
C ALA A 146 -4.01 10.78 16.64
N ASP A 147 -3.42 10.58 17.82
CA ASP A 147 -2.78 9.34 18.25
C ASP A 147 -3.78 8.20 18.41
N ALA A 148 -4.95 8.49 19.01
CA ALA A 148 -6.01 7.51 19.13
C ALA A 148 -6.49 7.04 17.74
N MET A 149 -6.80 7.99 16.84
CA MET A 149 -7.20 7.69 15.47
C MET A 149 -6.14 6.89 14.72
N PHE A 150 -4.88 7.33 14.80
CA PHE A 150 -3.77 6.68 14.13
C PHE A 150 -3.51 5.26 14.67
N SER A 151 -3.61 5.06 15.98
CA SER A 151 -3.43 3.75 16.62
C SER A 151 -4.49 2.73 16.18
N ASP A 152 -5.74 3.16 16.05
CA ASP A 152 -6.83 2.33 15.54
C ASP A 152 -6.57 1.91 14.09
N MET A 153 -6.17 2.85 13.24
CA MET A 153 -5.87 2.57 11.84
C MET A 153 -4.59 1.72 11.65
N ASN A 154 -3.59 1.91 12.51
CA ASN A 154 -2.36 1.13 12.46
C ASN A 154 -2.60 -0.35 12.86
N ARG A 155 -3.61 -0.63 13.69
CA ARG A 155 -4.01 -2.02 13.98
C ARG A 155 -4.46 -2.75 12.73
N ASP A 156 -5.15 -2.07 11.80
CA ASP A 156 -5.57 -2.66 10.53
C ASP A 156 -4.35 -3.05 9.68
N CYS A 157 -3.33 -2.19 9.60
CA CYS A 157 -2.05 -2.50 8.95
C CYS A 157 -1.35 -3.72 9.56
N VAL A 158 -1.34 -3.86 10.89
CA VAL A 158 -0.74 -5.01 11.58
C VAL A 158 -1.53 -6.29 11.33
N GLN A 159 -2.87 -6.21 11.22
CA GLN A 159 -3.69 -7.37 10.88
C GLN A 159 -3.42 -7.86 9.45
N THR A 160 -3.30 -6.94 8.49
CA THR A 160 -2.91 -7.27 7.10
C THR A 160 -1.53 -7.93 7.03
N ALA A 161 -0.59 -7.55 7.91
CA ALA A 161 0.73 -8.18 7.99
C ALA A 161 0.70 -9.64 8.49
N LYS A 162 -0.25 -9.97 9.37
CA LYS A 162 -0.36 -11.28 10.04
C LYS A 162 -1.16 -12.33 9.27
N ARG A 163 -2.06 -11.92 8.37
CA ARG A 163 -2.81 -12.84 7.50
C ARG A 163 -1.92 -13.44 6.43
#